data_AF-A0AAV0YB33-F1
#
_entry.id   AF-A0AAV0YB33-F1
#
_cell.length_a   1.000
_cell.length_b   1.000
_cell.length_c   1.000
_cell.angle_alpha   90.00
_cell.angle_beta   90.00
_cell.angle_gamma   90.00
#
_symmetry.space_group_name_H-M   'P 1'
#
loop_
_entity.id
_entity.type
_entity.pdbx_description
1 polymer ?
#
loop_
_entity_poly.entity_id
_entity_poly.type
_entity_poly.pdbx_seq_one_letter_code
_entity_poly.pdbx_strand_id
1 'polypeptide(L)'
;MQIVESGESAIEKLKLVSGPIGDVVKKKIHAVTEKNPGYIYFKTINDIMSGRHTSKNLELSPSDIMRFKYTPITSVDVERSFSRFKNILRPNRRHLTFENLKEIVIIQCNKSF
;
A
#
# COMPACT_ATOMS: atom_id res chain seq x y z
N MET A 1 1.64 -9.00 5.24
CA MET A 1 0.50 -8.59 4.38
C MET A 1 0.79 -9.15 2.99
N GLN A 2 -0.02 -10.11 2.52
CA GLN A 2 0.34 -11.01 1.40
C GLN A 2 0.79 -10.28 0.12
N ILE A 3 0.25 -9.09 -0.15
CA ILE A 3 0.62 -8.28 -1.33
C ILE A 3 1.96 -7.55 -1.14
N VAL A 4 2.30 -7.11 0.09
CA VAL A 4 3.63 -6.56 0.41
C VAL A 4 4.69 -7.63 0.17
N GLU A 5 4.42 -8.85 0.62
CA GLU A 5 5.34 -9.99 0.50
C GLU A 5 5.60 -10.36 -0.97
N SER A 6 4.58 -10.29 -1.83
CA SER A 6 4.74 -10.53 -3.27
C SER A 6 5.60 -9.46 -3.96
N GLY A 7 5.37 -8.17 -3.64
CA GLY A 7 6.16 -7.06 -4.17
C GLY A 7 7.61 -7.08 -3.70
N GLU A 8 7.85 -7.35 -2.41
CA GLU A 8 9.20 -7.49 -1.85
C GLU A 8 9.94 -8.68 -2.47
N SER A 9 9.26 -9.82 -2.69
CA SER A 9 9.87 -10.98 -3.36
C SER A 9 10.34 -10.65 -4.79
N ALA A 10 9.56 -9.88 -5.54
CA ALA A 10 9.96 -9.43 -6.88
C ALA A 10 11.18 -8.50 -6.83
N ILE A 11 11.20 -7.57 -5.87
CA ILE A 11 12.35 -6.68 -5.65
C ILE A 11 13.62 -7.47 -5.33
N GLU A 12 13.54 -8.45 -4.42
CA GLU A 12 14.69 -9.29 -4.07
C GLU A 12 15.21 -10.09 -5.27
N LYS A 13 14.33 -10.67 -6.09
CA LYS A 13 14.75 -11.36 -7.33
C LYS A 13 15.48 -10.43 -8.29
N LEU A 14 15.00 -9.20 -8.45
CA LEU A 14 15.63 -8.22 -9.34
C LEU A 14 16.98 -7.72 -8.82
N LYS A 15 17.19 -7.72 -7.49
CA LYS A 15 18.50 -7.41 -6.89
C LYS A 15 19.55 -8.50 -7.16
N LEU A 16 19.15 -9.73 -7.49
CA LEU A 16 20.09 -10.81 -7.81
C LEU A 16 20.65 -10.74 -9.24
N VAL A 17 20.08 -9.90 -10.10
CA VAL A 17 20.55 -9.75 -11.50
C VAL A 17 21.96 -9.16 -11.51
N SER A 18 22.86 -9.80 -12.26
CA SER A 18 24.27 -9.42 -12.39
C SER A 18 24.59 -8.85 -13.78
N GLY A 19 25.79 -8.29 -13.91
CA GLY A 19 26.27 -7.68 -15.15
C GLY A 19 25.80 -6.23 -15.36
N PRO A 20 26.17 -5.61 -16.48
CA PRO A 20 25.93 -4.18 -16.75
C PRO A 20 24.45 -3.79 -16.68
N ILE A 21 23.56 -4.69 -17.13
CA ILE A 21 22.11 -4.50 -17.07
C ILE A 21 21.62 -4.62 -15.62
N GLY A 22 22.16 -5.56 -14.84
CA GLY A 22 21.85 -5.72 -13.42
C GLY A 22 22.16 -4.45 -12.61
N ASP A 23 23.26 -3.76 -12.92
CA ASP A 23 23.62 -2.51 -12.24
C ASP A 23 22.63 -1.38 -12.55
N VAL A 24 22.13 -1.31 -13.80
CA VAL A 24 21.08 -0.36 -14.20
C VAL A 24 19.77 -0.67 -13.48
N VAL A 25 19.38 -1.95 -13.41
CA VAL A 25 18.17 -2.41 -12.72
C VAL A 25 18.23 -2.09 -11.23
N LYS A 26 19.35 -2.40 -10.56
CA LYS A 26 19.56 -2.09 -9.14
C LYS A 26 19.47 -0.60 -8.85
N LYS A 27 20.13 0.24 -9.65
CA LYS A 27 20.02 1.70 -9.54
C LYS A 27 18.58 2.17 -9.69
N LYS A 28 17.84 1.62 -10.66
CA LYS A 28 16.45 1.99 -10.89
C LYS A 28 15.55 1.61 -9.71
N ILE A 29 15.69 0.39 -9.20
CA ILE A 29 14.93 -0.10 -8.04
C ILE A 29 15.18 0.77 -6.83
N HIS A 30 16.45 1.00 -6.50
CA HIS A 30 16.84 1.87 -5.39
C HIS A 30 16.21 3.25 -5.50
N ALA A 31 16.31 3.87 -6.68
CA ALA A 31 15.71 5.18 -6.93
C ALA A 31 14.18 5.19 -6.82
N VAL A 32 13.49 4.11 -7.20
CA VAL A 32 12.03 3.99 -7.09
C VAL A 32 11.59 3.75 -5.65
N THR A 33 12.31 2.90 -4.90
CA THR A 33 11.92 2.55 -3.53
C THR A 33 12.26 3.64 -2.53
N GLU A 34 13.42 4.29 -2.65
CA GLU A 34 13.80 5.36 -1.72
C GLU A 34 13.00 6.64 -1.92
N LYS A 35 12.70 6.99 -3.18
CA LYS A 35 11.94 8.21 -3.50
C LYS A 35 10.42 8.04 -3.29
N ASN A 36 9.97 6.86 -2.90
CA ASN A 36 8.56 6.59 -2.64
C ASN A 36 8.29 6.54 -1.12
N PRO A 37 7.94 7.69 -0.49
CA PRO A 37 7.64 7.72 0.94
C PRO A 37 6.44 6.83 1.30
N GLY A 38 5.49 6.64 0.38
CA GLY A 38 4.37 5.73 0.57
C GLY A 38 4.82 4.28 0.71
N TYR A 39 5.78 3.83 -0.10
CA TYR A 39 6.36 2.49 0.02
C TYR A 39 7.01 2.27 1.39
N ILE A 40 7.81 3.24 1.86
CA ILE A 40 8.43 3.19 3.19
C ILE A 40 7.37 3.11 4.29
N TYR A 41 6.33 3.93 4.20
CA TYR A 41 5.23 3.95 5.16
C TYR A 41 4.48 2.62 5.25
N PHE A 42 4.13 2.03 4.10
CA PHE A 42 3.48 0.71 4.03
C PHE A 42 4.38 -0.40 4.55
N LYS A 43 5.69 -0.33 4.30
CA LYS A 43 6.65 -1.28 4.85
C LYS A 43 6.67 -1.20 6.38
N THR A 44 6.70 0.01 6.95
CA THR A 44 6.64 0.20 8.39
C THR A 44 5.33 -0.34 8.99
N ILE A 45 4.18 -0.09 8.37
CA ILE A 45 2.89 -0.67 8.80
C ILE A 45 2.95 -2.20 8.79
N ASN A 46 3.45 -2.80 7.70
CA ASN A 46 3.57 -4.24 7.58
C ASN A 46 4.51 -4.84 8.66
N ASP A 47 5.62 -4.18 8.96
CA ASP A 47 6.56 -4.62 9.99
C ASP A 47 5.93 -4.56 11.39
N ILE A 48 5.12 -3.54 11.70
CA ILE A 48 4.34 -3.46 12.94
C ILE A 48 3.31 -4.59 13.00
N MET A 49 2.54 -4.79 11.93
CA MET A 49 1.51 -5.84 11.87
C MET A 49 2.11 -7.25 12.00
N SER A 50 3.34 -7.46 11.52
CA SER A 50 4.09 -8.71 11.66
C SER A 50 4.81 -8.86 13.01
N GLY A 51 4.74 -7.87 13.90
CA GLY A 51 5.47 -7.87 15.18
C GLY A 51 6.99 -7.74 15.05
N ARG A 52 7.49 -7.33 13.87
CA ARG A 52 8.93 -7.16 13.58
C ARG A 52 9.45 -5.79 14.00
N HIS A 53 8.57 -4.82 14.24
CA HIS A 53 8.96 -3.47 14.59
C HIS A 53 7.91 -2.79 15.48
N THR A 54 8.36 -1.96 16.43
CA THR A 54 7.49 -1.11 17.26
C THR A 54 7.87 0.35 16.98
N SER A 55 7.31 0.94 15.93
CA SER A 55 7.56 2.37 15.64
C SER A 55 6.59 3.24 16.44
N LYS A 56 7.13 4.15 17.25
CA LYS A 56 6.36 5.23 17.90
C LYS A 56 6.07 6.42 16.96
N ASN A 57 6.61 6.40 15.75
CA ASN A 57 6.61 7.55 14.83
C ASN A 57 5.46 7.54 13.81
N LEU A 58 4.51 6.61 13.89
CA LEU A 58 3.28 6.71 13.11
C LEU A 58 2.22 7.44 13.93
N GLU A 59 1.68 8.53 13.38
CA GLU A 59 0.47 9.20 13.88
C GLU A 59 -0.80 8.38 13.56
N LEU A 60 -0.77 7.07 13.80
CA LEU A 60 -1.89 6.17 13.61
C LEU A 60 -2.19 5.44 14.91
N SER A 61 -3.48 5.32 15.25
CA SER A 61 -3.90 4.45 16.33
C SER A 61 -3.70 2.98 15.96
N PRO A 62 -3.61 2.06 16.94
CA PRO A 62 -3.57 0.63 16.64
C PRO A 62 -4.75 0.14 15.79
N SER A 63 -5.94 0.74 15.95
CA SER A 63 -7.11 0.41 15.13
C SER A 63 -6.97 0.92 13.70
N ASP A 64 -6.34 2.08 13.49
CA ASP A 64 -6.00 2.57 12.15
C ASP A 64 -5.03 1.62 11.45
N ILE A 65 -3.99 1.15 12.13
CA ILE A 65 -3.01 0.19 11.59
C ILE A 65 -3.71 -1.11 11.14
N MET A 66 -4.66 -1.62 11.93
CA MET A 66 -5.40 -2.83 11.57
C MET A 66 -6.27 -2.68 10.32
N ARG A 67 -6.75 -1.46 10.02
CA ARG A 67 -7.52 -1.20 8.79
C ARG A 67 -6.67 -1.36 7.52
N PHE A 68 -5.34 -1.35 7.62
CA PHE A 68 -4.46 -1.54 6.48
C PHE A 68 -4.30 -3.00 6.03
N LYS A 69 -4.84 -3.97 6.77
CA LYS A 69 -4.67 -5.41 6.48
C LYS A 69 -5.01 -5.81 5.03
N TYR A 70 -6.00 -5.16 4.44
CA TYR A 70 -6.52 -5.45 3.10
C TYR A 70 -6.39 -4.27 2.13
N THR A 71 -5.51 -3.32 2.41
CA THR A 71 -5.32 -2.15 1.54
C THR A 71 -4.70 -2.58 0.20
N PRO A 72 -5.25 -2.11 -0.94
CA PRO A 72 -4.65 -2.37 -2.25
C PRO A 72 -3.29 -1.66 -2.35
N ILE A 73 -2.25 -2.42 -2.72
CA ILE A 73 -0.86 -1.92 -2.78
C ILE A 73 -0.40 -1.71 -4.22
N THR A 74 -0.92 -2.49 -5.17
CA THR A 74 -0.55 -2.34 -6.57
C THR A 74 -1.34 -1.19 -7.20
N SER A 75 -0.71 -0.46 -8.14
CA SER A 75 -1.40 0.60 -8.87
C SER A 75 -2.65 0.08 -9.59
N VAL A 76 -2.60 -1.15 -10.10
CA VAL A 76 -3.72 -1.82 -10.76
C VAL A 76 -4.89 -2.05 -9.79
N ASP A 77 -4.63 -2.51 -8.57
CA ASP A 77 -5.67 -2.71 -7.56
C ASP A 77 -6.25 -1.39 -7.07
N VAL A 78 -5.41 -0.36 -6.96
CA VAL A 78 -5.83 1.00 -6.63
C VAL A 78 -6.75 1.55 -7.72
N GLU A 79 -6.36 1.48 -9.00
CA GLU A 79 -7.19 1.92 -10.13
C GLU A 79 -8.51 1.15 -10.22
N ARG A 80 -8.47 -0.17 -10.05
CA ARG A 80 -9.66 -1.01 -10.02
C ARG A 80 -10.59 -0.60 -8.86
N SER A 81 -10.02 -0.26 -7.70
CA SER A 81 -10.77 0.24 -6.55
C SER A 81 -11.43 1.59 -6.85
N PHE A 82 -10.74 2.53 -7.50
CA PHE A 82 -11.35 3.79 -7.97
C PHE A 82 -12.51 3.57 -8.94
N SER A 83 -12.38 2.60 -9.85
CA SER A 83 -13.49 2.21 -10.75
C SER A 83 -14.69 1.67 -9.97
N ARG A 84 -14.47 0.82 -8.96
CA ARG A 84 -15.51 0.33 -8.05
C ARG A 84 -16.15 1.45 -7.24
N PHE A 85 -15.36 2.42 -6.77
CA PHE A 85 -15.82 3.54 -5.95
C PHE A 85 -16.33 4.72 -6.75
N LYS A 86 -16.38 4.61 -8.08
CA LYS A 86 -16.81 5.68 -8.99
C LYS A 86 -18.17 6.28 -8.65
N ASN A 87 -19.08 5.52 -8.04
CA ASN A 87 -20.41 6.04 -7.65
C ASN A 87 -20.40 6.82 -6.33
N ILE A 88 -19.37 6.63 -5.51
CA ILE A 88 -19.21 7.23 -4.18
C ILE A 88 -18.30 8.45 -4.26
N LEU A 89 -17.29 8.41 -5.13
CA LEU A 89 -16.31 9.48 -5.36
C LEU A 89 -16.78 10.54 -6.36
N ARG A 90 -17.94 10.35 -7.01
CA ARG A 90 -18.50 11.36 -7.92
C ARG A 90 -19.06 12.56 -7.14
N PRO A 91 -18.82 13.81 -7.60
CA PRO A 91 -19.42 14.98 -6.98
C PRO A 91 -20.96 14.91 -7.02
N ASN A 92 -21.60 15.51 -6.01
CA ASN A 92 -23.05 15.74 -5.93
C ASN A 92 -23.96 14.51 -5.90
N ARG A 93 -23.47 13.30 -5.60
CA ARG A 93 -24.34 12.12 -5.48
C ARG A 93 -24.72 11.74 -4.05
N ARG A 94 -23.90 12.11 -3.06
CA ARG A 94 -24.14 11.88 -1.62
C ARG A 94 -23.39 12.93 -0.81
N HIS A 95 -24.04 13.57 0.16
CA HIS A 95 -23.38 14.41 1.17
C HIS A 95 -22.67 13.51 2.19
N LEU A 96 -21.58 12.84 1.76
CA LEU A 96 -20.76 12.04 2.67
C LEU A 96 -19.75 12.95 3.36
N THR A 97 -19.68 12.83 4.69
CA THR A 97 -18.54 13.34 5.44
C THR A 97 -17.30 12.53 5.09
N PHE A 98 -16.12 13.09 5.37
CA PHE A 98 -14.86 12.39 5.16
C PHE A 98 -14.80 11.07 5.96
N GLU A 99 -15.33 11.07 7.19
CA GLU A 99 -15.38 9.87 8.03
C GLU A 99 -16.25 8.78 7.41
N ASN A 100 -17.43 9.14 6.88
CA ASN A 100 -18.29 8.18 6.19
C ASN A 100 -17.60 7.61 4.94
N LEU A 101 -16.87 8.46 4.21
CA LEU A 101 -16.12 8.03 3.03
C LEU A 101 -14.98 7.07 3.42
N LYS A 102 -14.22 7.37 4.48
CA LYS A 102 -13.18 6.50 5.05
C LYS A 102 -13.75 5.12 5.38
N GLU A 103 -14.84 5.06 6.13
CA GLU A 103 -15.45 3.79 6.53
C GLU A 103 -15.96 2.98 5.34
N ILE A 104 -16.60 3.64 4.36
CA ILE A 104 -17.07 2.94 3.15
C ILE A 104 -15.89 2.36 2.36
N VAL A 105 -14.80 3.10 2.20
CA VAL A 105 -13.60 2.60 1.50
C VAL A 105 -13.04 1.38 2.22
N ILE A 106 -12.94 1.40 3.55
CA ILE A 106 -12.46 0.27 4.35
C ILE A 106 -13.34 -0.96 4.17
N ILE A 107 -14.66 -0.80 4.27
CA ILE A 107 -15.63 -1.90 4.06
C ILE A 107 -15.44 -2.51 2.68
N GLN A 108 -15.21 -1.70 1.65
CA GLN A 108 -15.05 -2.18 0.29
C GLN A 108 -13.70 -2.87 0.05
N CYS A 109 -12.62 -2.37 0.66
CA CYS A 109 -11.32 -3.04 0.65
C CYS A 109 -11.44 -4.42 1.32
N ASN A 110 -12.11 -4.52 2.46
CA ASN A 110 -12.32 -5.79 3.17
C ASN A 110 -13.19 -6.79 2.42
N LYS A 111 -14.13 -6.34 1.57
CA LYS A 111 -14.95 -7.23 0.72
C LYS A 111 -14.20 -7.82 -0.48
N SER A 112 -13.07 -7.21 -0.84
CA SER A 112 -12.36 -7.51 -2.09
C SER A 112 -11.28 -8.58 -1.94
N PHE A 113 -11.10 -9.15 -0.73
CA PHE A 113 -10.09 -10.14 -0.37
C PHE A 113 -10.66 -11.24 0.53
#